data_AF-A0A6L8N9V5-F1
#
_entry.id   AF-A0A6L8N9V5-F1
#
_cell.length_a   1.000
_cell.length_b   1.000
_cell.length_c   1.000
_cell.angle_alpha   90.00
_cell.angle_beta   90.00
_cell.angle_gamma   90.00
#
_symmetry.space_group_name_H-M   'P 1'
#
loop_
_entity.id
_entity.type
_entity.pdbx_description
1 polymer ?
#
loop_
_entity_poly.entity_id
_entity_poly.type
_entity_poly.pdbx_seq_one_letter_code
_entity_poly.pdbx_strand_id
1 'polypeptide(L)' 'MAEIKLTDELVALETRAWREIQEGRLTVETAGAVQAAITAHALASGESRYAVEQALKARVRYPAEAPAPEEGA' A
#
# COMPACT_ATOMS: atom_id res chain seq x y z
N MET A 1 0.56 -16.02 -7.45
CA MET A 1 0.24 -15.73 -6.03
C MET A 1 -1.19 -15.23 -6.01
N ALA A 2 -1.98 -15.60 -5.00
CA ALA A 2 -3.34 -15.08 -4.85
C ALA A 2 -3.31 -13.57 -4.58
N GLU A 3 -4.34 -12.86 -5.02
CA GLU A 3 -4.50 -11.44 -4.73
C GLU A 3 -4.80 -11.24 -3.24
N ILE A 4 -3.98 -10.43 -2.56
CA ILE A 4 -4.19 -10.09 -1.15
C ILE A 4 -5.23 -9.00 -1.05
N LYS A 5 -6.29 -9.25 -0.27
CA LYS A 5 -7.36 -8.27 -0.04
C LYS A 5 -6.93 -7.24 1.00
N LEU A 6 -6.46 -6.09 0.54
CA LEU A 6 -6.10 -4.96 1.41
C LEU A 6 -7.34 -4.17 1.86
N THR A 7 -7.33 -3.66 3.09
CA THR A 7 -8.39 -2.76 3.58
C THR A 7 -8.16 -1.33 3.11
N ASP A 8 -9.24 -0.56 2.95
CA ASP A 8 -9.16 0.85 2.56
C ASP A 8 -8.37 1.69 3.58
N GLU A 9 -8.48 1.36 4.87
CA GLU A 9 -7.71 2.01 5.94
C GLU A 9 -6.20 1.79 5.77
N LEU A 10 -5.78 0.56 5.46
CA LEU A 10 -4.37 0.24 5.23
C LEU A 10 -3.83 0.96 3.98
N VAL A 11 -4.65 1.03 2.92
CA VAL A 11 -4.32 1.76 1.69
C VAL A 11 -4.22 3.27 1.96
N ALA A 12 -5.12 3.84 2.76
CA ALA A 12 -5.09 5.26 3.11
C ALA A 12 -3.86 5.63 3.94
N LEU A 13 -3.49 4.80 4.92
CA LEU A 13 -2.28 4.98 5.72
C LEU A 13 -1.02 4.97 4.86
N GLU A 14 -0.88 3.98 3.98
CA GLU A 14 0.26 3.91 3.07
C GLU A 14 0.24 5.07 2.06
N THR A 15 -0.92 5.48 1.55
CA THR A 15 -1.02 6.61 0.61
C THR A 15 -0.52 7.90 1.26
N ARG A 16 -0.91 8.15 2.52
CA ARG A 16 -0.40 9.28 3.31
C ARG A 16 1.12 9.16 3.52
N ALA A 17 1.59 8.00 3.99
CA ALA A 17 3.02 7.77 4.21
C ALA A 17 3.84 7.95 2.93
N TRP A 18 3.31 7.49 1.80
CA TRP A 18 3.96 7.62 0.51
C TRP A 18 4.06 9.08 0.08
N ARG A 19 2.99 9.86 0.24
CA ARG A 19 3.05 11.31 0.01
C ARG A 19 4.09 11.99 0.91
N GLU A 20 4.11 11.66 2.19
CA GLU A 20 5.10 12.20 3.13
C GLU A 20 6.54 11.81 2.73
N ILE A 21 6.77 10.60 2.20
CA ILE A 21 8.06 10.19 1.62
C ILE A 21 8.43 11.06 0.43
N GLN A 22 7.51 11.27 -0.51
CA GLN A 22 7.75 12.09 -1.71
C GLN A 22 8.07 13.56 -1.35
N GLU A 23 7.47 14.07 -0.27
CA GLU A 23 7.70 15.42 0.24
C GLU A 23 8.94 15.51 1.16
N GLY A 24 9.59 14.40 1.49
CA GLY A 24 10.71 14.36 2.44
C GLY A 24 10.30 14.69 3.89
N ARG A 25 9.02 14.48 4.25
CA ARG A 25 8.42 14.82 5.55
C ARG A 25 7.96 13.62 6.37
N LEU A 26 8.29 12.40 5.95
CA LEU A 26 7.89 11.18 6.68
C LEU A 26 8.34 11.23 8.14
N THR A 27 7.41 10.98 9.04
CA THR A 27 7.69 10.87 10.48
C THR A 27 7.78 9.41 10.93
N VAL A 28 8.49 9.18 12.04
CA VAL A 28 8.56 7.85 12.69
C VAL A 28 7.16 7.39 13.11
N GLU A 29 6.31 8.32 13.54
CA GLU A 29 4.91 8.04 13.91
C GLU A 29 4.12 7.50 12.71
N THR A 30 4.16 8.19 11.56
CA THR A 30 3.48 7.75 10.34
C THR A 30 4.00 6.39 9.88
N ALA A 31 5.33 6.20 9.86
CA ALA A 31 5.94 4.93 9.46
C ALA A 31 5.55 3.78 10.43
N GLY A 32 5.50 4.06 11.73
CA GLY A 32 5.07 3.12 12.76
C GLY A 32 3.60 2.72 12.62
N ALA A 33 2.72 3.68 12.32
CA ALA A 33 1.30 3.41 12.08
C ALA A 33 1.09 2.45 10.89
N VAL A 34 1.82 2.65 9.79
CA VAL A 34 1.78 1.74 8.64
C VAL A 34 2.27 0.34 9.03
N GLN A 35 3.41 0.22 9.71
CA GLN A 35 3.95 -1.09 10.12
C GLN A 35 3.02 -1.84 11.09
N ALA A 36 2.40 -1.12 12.03
CA ALA A 36 1.42 -1.68 12.94
C ALA A 36 0.17 -2.18 12.19
N ALA A 37 -0.34 -1.40 11.23
CA ALA A 37 -1.48 -1.77 10.42
C ALA A 37 -1.20 -2.98 9.50
N ILE A 38 -0.03 -3.04 8.86
CA ILE A 38 0.41 -4.21 8.07
C ILE A 38 0.44 -5.46 8.96
N THR A 39 1.01 -5.34 10.16
CA THR A 39 1.11 -6.46 11.11
C THR A 39 -0.27 -6.94 11.55
N ALA A 40 -1.16 -6.03 11.93
CA ALA A 40 -2.53 -6.36 12.32
C ALA A 40 -3.29 -7.03 11.17
N HIS A 41 -3.16 -6.52 9.95
CA HIS A 41 -3.80 -7.08 8.77
C HIS A 41 -3.28 -8.48 8.44
N ALA A 42 -1.98 -8.70 8.50
CA ALA A 42 -1.36 -10.02 8.28
C ALA A 42 -1.88 -11.04 9.29
N LEU A 43 -1.95 -10.69 10.58
CA LEU A 43 -2.50 -11.55 11.62
C LEU A 43 -3.99 -11.87 11.39
N ALA A 44 -4.79 -10.89 11.00
CA ALA A 44 -6.22 -11.06 10.79
C ALA A 44 -6.56 -11.88 9.53
N SER A 45 -5.75 -11.75 8.47
CA SER A 45 -5.95 -12.45 7.19
C SER A 45 -5.29 -13.83 7.15
N GLY A 46 -4.33 -14.11 8.04
CA GLY A 46 -3.48 -15.29 7.97
C GLY A 46 -2.37 -15.20 6.91
N GLU A 47 -2.24 -14.05 6.24
CA GLU A 47 -1.19 -13.80 5.27
C GLU A 47 0.14 -13.46 5.94
N SER A 48 1.26 -13.64 5.22
CA SER A 48 2.54 -13.18 5.73
C SER A 48 2.65 -11.64 5.68
N ARG A 49 3.28 -11.04 6.69
CA ARG A 49 3.56 -9.59 6.73
C ARG A 49 4.25 -9.09 5.45
N TYR A 50 5.20 -9.89 4.94
CA TYR A 50 5.94 -9.58 3.71
C TYR A 50 5.00 -9.50 2.50
N ALA A 51 4.11 -10.48 2.34
CA ALA A 51 3.19 -10.52 1.22
C ALA A 51 2.23 -9.31 1.25
N VAL A 52 1.68 -8.99 2.43
CA VAL A 52 0.83 -7.80 2.64
C VAL A 52 1.59 -6.51 2.28
N GLU A 53 2.83 -6.35 2.76
CA GLU A 53 3.65 -5.17 2.48
C GLU A 53 3.93 -5.02 0.97
N GLN A 54 4.23 -6.11 0.27
CA GLN A 54 4.47 -6.09 -1.18
C GLN A 54 3.20 -5.72 -1.96
N ALA A 55 2.05 -6.31 -1.61
CA ALA A 55 0.78 -5.97 -2.24
C ALA A 55 0.40 -4.50 -2.01
N LEU A 56 0.62 -4.00 -0.78
CA LEU A 56 0.33 -2.62 -0.42
C LEU A 56 1.21 -1.63 -1.20
N LYS A 57 2.52 -1.89 -1.29
CA LYS A 57 3.43 -1.08 -2.10
C LYS A 57 3.08 -1.11 -3.58
N ALA A 58 2.75 -2.28 -4.12
CA ALA A 58 2.31 -2.41 -5.51
C ALA A 58 1.07 -1.54 -5.76
N ARG A 59 0.07 -1.58 -4.88
CA ARG A 59 -1.15 -0.79 -5.04
C ARG A 59 -0.93 0.72 -4.94
N VAL A 60 -0.08 1.17 -4.02
CA VAL A 60 0.05 2.61 -3.70
C VAL A 60 1.21 3.29 -4.40
N ARG A 61 2.38 2.65 -4.45
CA ARG A 61 3.62 3.26 -4.97
C ARG A 61 3.83 2.97 -6.45
N TYR A 62 3.23 1.91 -6.94
CA TYR A 62 3.36 1.44 -8.32
C TYR A 62 1.98 1.09 -8.92
N PRO A 63 1.02 2.04 -8.90
CA PRO A 63 -0.27 1.78 -9.52
C PRO A 63 -0.03 1.34 -10.96
N ALA A 64 -0.67 0.24 -11.38
CA ALA A 64 -0.60 -0.19 -12.76
C ALA A 64 -0.95 1.01 -13.64
N GLU A 65 -0.08 1.32 -14.61
CA GLU A 65 -0.29 2.41 -15.53
C GLU A 65 -1.69 2.26 -16.14
N ALA A 66 -2.51 3.31 -16.01
CA ALA A 66 -3.83 3.30 -16.62
C ALA A 66 -3.64 2.97 -18.11
N PRO A 67 -4.45 2.07 -18.71
CA PRO A 67 -4.30 1.76 -20.12
C PRO A 67 -4.31 3.08 -20.90
N ALA A 68 -3.33 3.24 -21.80
CA ALA A 68 -3.26 4.40 -22.69
C ALA A 68 -4.64 4.59 -23.34
N PRO A 69 -5.12 5.84 -23.51
CA PRO A 69 -6.37 6.06 -24.21
C PRO A 69 -6.27 5.40 -25.58
N GLU A 70 -7.22 4.52 -25.92
CA GLU A 70 -7.29 3.89 -27.23
C GLU A 70 -7.36 5.02 -28.28
N GLU A 71 -6.26 5.27 -29.00
CA GLU A 71 -6.28 6.15 -30.16
C GLU A 71 -7.26 5.53 -31.17
N GLY A 72 -8.32 6.30 -31.45
CA GLY A 72 -9.47 5.87 -32.23
C GLY A 72 -9.11 5.30 -33.60
N ALA A 73 -9.91 4.30 -33.98
CA ALA A 73 -9.96 3.65 -35.29
C ALA A 73 -10.35 4.59 -36.44
#